data_AF-A0A815FTQ8-F1
#
_entry.id   AF-A0A815FTQ8-F1
#
_cell.length_a   1.000
_cell.length_b   1.000
_cell.length_c   1.000
_cell.angle_alpha   90.00
_cell.angle_beta   90.00
_cell.angle_gamma   90.00
#
_symmetry.space_group_name_H-M   'P 1'
#
loop_
_entity.id
_entity.type
_entity.pdbx_description
1 polymer ?
#
loop_
_entity_poly.entity_id
_entity_poly.type
_entity_poly.pdbx_seq_one_letter_code
_entity_poly.pdbx_strand_id
1 'polypeptide(L)'
;LLAQYFQKHPGTNRYARSMNWGEFIHFSSGAAGKNMKNQATIAFGWTTKTCGNFLRKDDWDIPGNDMLPSPVQLSDYTSCCIRCQTTLGCKAFAYSPSTKQCWPKTSTGDGGKPEGDRISGYSPNVCGGFIRKDDWDIPGNDLLPSSVQVSDYAGCCVKCQTTSGCNAFAYSPSTKECWPKTSIGGIVGATWKEHWFDHNQLLTRVYYGSDLALYYDSDVDRSTIPYISKYLSDAWRYVKRNYGSFGPDERLYAIFHTGKYGGGHPSYYYSASHDFKNVIDQGAGPWFEDLGSMDIPTHEIFHIVEMASFNTQGSPGFGNPPNGIWGDSKMAEIFGYDLYKGLGLMVEAERAKILSLANSDNFPRPNTYWFRDWLFPWYTQGGETRALVNFFRLLAQYFPKHPGTNRYARSMNWGEFIHFSSGAAEYNSDIFLLVDTNPKSAKILLLELSNLQIKELKLIVQSCTSDKCIELASILPDISFDTLYVLNNGEKINETFGSWWNKTTVVYTEKQLMRHLCTKSMLCYYNEGLQHQKNGDMGLSNACMIDSLRALDYSAKFI
;
A
#
# COMPACT_ATOMS: atom_id res chain seq x y z
N LEU A 1 -19.91 5.57 7.01
CA LEU A 1 -18.93 5.31 8.11
C LEU A 1 -19.50 4.50 9.26
N LEU A 2 -20.25 5.08 10.22
CA LEU A 2 -20.78 4.31 11.38
C LEU A 2 -21.66 3.12 10.99
N ALA A 3 -22.63 3.31 10.09
CA ALA A 3 -23.50 2.23 9.62
C ALA A 3 -22.79 1.12 8.82
N GLN A 4 -21.59 1.41 8.28
CA GLN A 4 -20.81 0.50 7.45
C GLN A 4 -19.73 -0.25 8.26
N TYR A 5 -19.11 0.40 9.24
CA TYR A 5 -17.90 -0.11 9.90
C TYR A 5 -18.06 -0.33 11.41
N PHE A 6 -19.09 0.23 12.05
CA PHE A 6 -19.31 0.02 13.48
C PHE A 6 -20.15 -1.22 13.72
N GLN A 7 -19.68 -2.08 14.62
CA GLN A 7 -20.20 -3.41 14.83
C GLN A 7 -21.70 -3.41 15.14
N LYS A 8 -22.47 -4.25 14.45
CA LYS A 8 -23.91 -4.48 14.66
C LYS A 8 -24.16 -5.88 15.22
N HIS A 9 -25.26 -6.06 15.95
CA HIS A 9 -25.70 -7.39 16.35
C HIS A 9 -26.12 -8.18 15.11
N PRO A 10 -25.67 -9.44 14.96
CA PRO A 10 -26.05 -10.30 13.83
C PRO A 10 -27.57 -10.37 13.65
N GLY A 11 -28.03 -10.19 12.42
CA GLY A 11 -29.47 -10.25 12.08
C GLY A 11 -30.29 -9.03 12.50
N THR A 12 -29.67 -7.95 12.99
CA THR A 12 -30.39 -6.72 13.35
C THR A 12 -29.69 -5.47 12.83
N ASN A 13 -30.43 -4.36 12.80
CA ASN A 13 -29.87 -3.03 12.50
C ASN A 13 -29.37 -2.28 13.75
N ARG A 14 -29.28 -2.95 14.92
CA ARG A 14 -28.81 -2.33 16.17
C ARG A 14 -27.29 -2.46 16.31
N TYR A 15 -26.63 -1.37 16.72
CA TYR A 15 -25.21 -1.38 17.05
C TYR A 15 -24.94 -2.24 18.29
N ALA A 16 -23.85 -3.00 18.26
CA ALA A 16 -23.52 -4.02 19.25
C ALA A 16 -23.07 -3.47 20.60
N ARG A 17 -22.65 -2.19 20.65
CA ARG A 17 -22.25 -1.46 21.86
C ARG A 17 -22.20 0.04 21.62
N SER A 18 -21.99 0.82 22.67
CA SER A 18 -21.67 2.25 22.59
C SER A 18 -20.23 2.45 22.08
N MET A 19 -19.98 3.59 21.42
CA MET A 19 -18.62 4.00 21.04
C MET A 19 -17.81 4.42 22.28
N ASN A 20 -16.50 4.13 22.27
CA ASN A 20 -15.56 4.81 23.15
C ASN A 20 -15.09 6.15 22.54
N TRP A 21 -14.40 6.97 23.32
CA TRP A 21 -13.96 8.30 22.88
C TRP A 21 -13.00 8.26 21.69
N GLY A 22 -12.11 7.27 21.60
CA GLY A 22 -11.19 7.11 20.47
C GLY A 22 -11.93 6.79 19.18
N GLU A 23 -12.94 5.93 19.26
CA GLU A 23 -13.82 5.60 18.13
C GLU A 23 -14.68 6.79 17.72
N PHE A 24 -15.22 7.54 18.67
CA PHE A 24 -15.96 8.76 18.38
C PHE A 24 -15.11 9.77 17.60
N ILE A 25 -13.86 10.01 18.02
CA ILE A 25 -12.94 10.90 17.33
C ILE A 25 -12.48 10.32 15.98
N HIS A 26 -12.26 9.01 15.89
CA HIS A 26 -11.91 8.33 14.64
C HIS A 26 -13.02 8.45 13.59
N PHE A 27 -14.27 8.13 13.98
CA PHE A 27 -15.43 8.25 13.08
C PHE A 27 -15.77 9.71 12.76
N SER A 28 -15.56 10.64 13.69
CA SER A 28 -15.72 12.08 13.43
C SER A 28 -14.64 12.61 12.50
N SER A 29 -13.41 12.12 12.61
CA SER A 29 -12.30 12.46 11.69
C SER A 29 -12.56 11.92 10.29
N GLY A 30 -13.03 10.67 10.19
CA GLY A 30 -13.45 10.08 8.92
C GLY A 30 -14.62 10.83 8.28
N ALA A 31 -15.62 11.23 9.08
CA ALA A 31 -16.79 11.97 8.59
C ALA A 31 -16.44 13.40 8.15
N ALA A 32 -15.46 14.01 8.81
CA ALA A 32 -14.94 15.32 8.46
C ALA A 32 -13.88 15.29 7.33
N GLY A 33 -13.40 14.10 6.94
CA GLY A 33 -12.30 13.93 5.99
C GLY A 33 -10.98 14.57 6.46
N LYS A 34 -10.83 14.87 7.76
CA LYS A 34 -9.68 15.56 8.35
C LYS A 34 -9.35 14.98 9.71
N ASN A 35 -8.09 15.05 10.13
CA ASN A 35 -7.68 14.62 11.47
C ASN A 35 -8.22 15.60 12.53
N MET A 36 -9.21 15.17 13.31
CA MET A 36 -9.86 16.01 14.32
C MET A 36 -9.17 15.95 15.69
N LYS A 37 -7.96 15.39 15.80
CA LYS A 37 -7.23 15.28 17.07
C LYS A 37 -7.02 16.64 17.76
N ASN A 38 -6.62 17.66 17.01
CA ASN A 38 -6.39 19.00 17.57
C ASN A 38 -7.70 19.62 18.09
N GLN A 39 -8.79 19.45 17.36
CA GLN A 39 -10.13 19.89 17.74
C GLN A 39 -10.63 19.14 18.97
N ALA A 40 -10.33 17.85 19.09
CA ALA A 40 -10.66 17.04 20.26
C ALA A 40 -9.86 17.46 21.51
N THR A 41 -8.59 17.84 21.35
CA THR A 41 -7.77 18.41 22.43
C THR A 41 -8.38 19.71 22.97
N ILE A 42 -8.84 20.60 22.08
CA ILE A 42 -9.45 21.89 22.43
C ILE A 42 -10.85 21.72 23.03
N ALA A 43 -11.70 20.91 22.40
CA ALA A 43 -13.11 20.79 22.77
C ALA A 43 -13.34 19.93 24.02
N PHE A 44 -12.50 18.91 24.27
CA PHE A 44 -12.72 17.91 25.31
C PHE A 44 -11.59 17.83 26.33
N GLY A 45 -10.59 18.73 26.26
CA GLY A 45 -9.45 18.73 27.18
C GLY A 45 -8.63 17.43 27.09
N TRP A 46 -8.58 16.82 25.90
CA TRP A 46 -7.92 15.53 25.69
C TRP A 46 -6.39 15.67 25.83
N THR A 47 -5.90 15.56 27.06
CA THR A 47 -4.48 15.44 27.38
C THR A 47 -4.17 13.99 27.68
N THR A 48 -3.29 13.37 26.91
CA THR A 48 -2.70 12.07 27.27
C THR A 48 -1.79 12.29 28.48
N LYS A 49 -2.34 12.33 29.70
CA LYS A 49 -1.55 12.34 30.95
C LYS A 49 -1.00 10.94 31.21
N THR A 50 0.00 10.58 30.42
CA THR A 50 0.96 9.51 30.71
C THR A 50 2.34 10.16 30.72
N CYS A 51 3.21 9.76 31.66
CA CYS A 51 4.61 10.20 31.75
C CYS A 51 5.43 9.62 30.59
N GLY A 52 5.07 9.98 29.34
CA GLY A 52 5.62 9.44 28.10
C GLY A 52 5.87 7.93 28.18
N ASN A 53 7.07 7.51 27.77
CA ASN A 53 7.51 6.12 27.80
C ASN A 53 8.22 5.72 29.11
N PHE A 54 8.28 6.57 30.15
CA PHE A 54 9.00 6.25 31.38
C PHE A 54 8.17 5.30 32.26
N LEU A 55 8.78 4.19 32.67
CA LEU A 55 8.23 3.32 33.71
C LEU A 55 8.43 3.98 35.07
N ARG A 56 7.35 4.02 35.85
CA ARG A 56 7.34 4.55 37.22
C ARG A 56 7.63 3.44 38.21
N LYS A 57 8.47 3.72 39.20
CA LYS A 57 8.71 2.86 40.36
C LYS A 57 8.73 3.70 41.64
N ASP A 58 7.84 3.36 42.56
CA ASP A 58 7.71 4.01 43.86
C ASP A 58 8.66 3.34 44.87
N ASP A 59 9.04 4.10 45.91
CA ASP A 59 10.02 3.75 46.93
C ASP A 59 11.33 3.15 46.38
N TRP A 60 11.83 3.76 45.30
CA TRP A 60 13.01 3.30 44.58
C TRP A 60 13.85 4.46 44.11
N ASP A 61 15.15 4.42 44.42
CA ASP A 61 16.14 5.37 43.96
C ASP A 61 17.06 4.77 42.88
N ILE A 62 17.55 5.63 41.99
CA ILE A 62 18.56 5.32 41.00
C ILE A 62 19.81 6.14 41.36
N PRO A 63 20.78 5.57 42.10
CA PRO A 63 21.93 6.34 42.58
C PRO A 63 22.85 6.80 41.45
N GLY A 64 23.34 8.04 41.57
CA GLY A 64 24.35 8.60 40.66
C GLY A 64 23.83 8.98 39.27
N ASN A 65 24.78 9.28 38.38
CA ASN A 65 24.54 9.74 37.00
C ASN A 65 23.65 10.99 36.88
N ASP A 66 23.63 11.82 37.93
CA ASP A 66 22.87 13.06 37.95
C ASP A 66 23.39 14.03 36.89
N MET A 67 22.47 14.57 36.09
CA MET A 67 22.81 15.52 35.04
C MET A 67 23.23 16.88 35.58
N LEU A 68 22.95 17.16 36.86
CA LEU A 68 23.19 18.42 37.51
C LEU A 68 23.88 18.18 38.85
N PRO A 69 24.79 19.09 39.29
CA PRO A 69 25.43 19.01 40.61
C PRO A 69 24.45 19.13 41.79
N SER A 70 23.20 19.55 41.55
CA SER A 70 22.17 19.76 42.58
C SER A 70 20.76 19.48 42.02
N PRO A 71 19.81 19.01 42.86
CA PRO A 71 18.45 18.73 42.42
C PRO A 71 17.65 19.98 42.06
N VAL A 72 16.71 19.80 41.13
CA VAL A 72 15.74 20.84 40.74
C VAL A 72 14.49 20.73 41.61
N GLN A 73 13.99 21.87 42.10
CA GLN A 73 12.74 21.92 42.85
C GLN A 73 11.52 21.91 41.92
N LEU A 74 10.66 20.90 42.02
CA LEU A 74 9.46 20.72 41.18
C LEU A 74 8.27 20.23 42.00
N SER A 75 7.09 20.81 41.74
CA SER A 75 5.87 20.63 42.54
C SER A 75 5.40 19.18 42.65
N ASP A 76 5.68 18.37 41.64
CA ASP A 76 5.18 17.00 41.51
C ASP A 76 6.07 16.12 40.62
N TYR A 77 5.84 14.81 40.74
CA TYR A 77 6.49 13.77 39.94
C TYR A 77 6.32 13.99 38.43
N THR A 78 5.15 14.44 37.97
CA THR A 78 4.88 14.64 36.55
C THR A 78 5.75 15.76 35.97
N SER A 79 5.96 16.82 36.73
CA SER A 79 6.85 17.92 36.39
C SER A 79 8.31 17.46 36.31
N CYS A 80 8.74 16.57 37.21
CA CYS A 80 10.06 15.93 37.15
C CYS A 80 10.21 15.03 35.91
N CYS A 81 9.16 14.29 35.54
CA CYS A 81 9.12 13.50 34.31
C CYS A 81 9.26 14.36 33.04
N ILE A 82 8.46 15.42 32.93
CA ILE A 82 8.53 16.35 31.79
C ILE A 82 9.91 17.01 31.72
N ARG A 83 10.48 17.37 32.88
CA ARG A 83 11.83 17.92 32.94
C ARG A 83 12.84 16.95 32.36
N CYS A 84 12.76 15.66 32.69
CA CYS A 84 13.65 14.66 32.08
C CYS A 84 13.39 14.54 30.57
N GLN A 85 12.13 14.43 30.12
CA GLN A 85 11.79 14.31 28.69
C GLN A 85 12.28 15.48 27.83
N THR A 86 12.30 16.69 28.40
CA THR A 86 12.73 17.91 27.71
C THR A 86 14.22 18.21 27.89
N THR A 87 14.92 17.45 28.73
CA THR A 87 16.37 17.59 28.91
C THR A 87 17.08 16.61 28.00
N LEU A 88 17.78 17.15 26.99
CA LEU A 88 18.56 16.36 26.03
C LEU A 88 19.57 15.46 26.78
N GLY A 89 19.46 14.14 26.58
CA GLY A 89 20.34 13.15 27.22
C GLY A 89 19.83 12.57 28.54
N CYS A 90 18.68 13.01 29.06
CA CYS A 90 18.07 12.41 30.24
C CYS A 90 17.41 11.06 29.90
N LYS A 91 17.82 9.99 30.59
CA LYS A 91 17.32 8.63 30.37
C LYS A 91 16.58 8.06 31.59
N ALA A 92 16.78 8.66 32.76
CA ALA A 92 16.08 8.33 33.99
C ALA A 92 15.97 9.56 34.89
N PHE A 93 15.15 9.49 35.94
CA PHE A 93 15.10 10.51 36.98
C PHE A 93 14.65 9.91 38.31
N ALA A 94 14.98 10.58 39.40
CA ALA A 94 14.42 10.32 40.73
C ALA A 94 13.71 11.58 41.24
N TYR A 95 12.61 11.41 41.97
CA TYR A 95 11.82 12.48 42.56
C TYR A 95 11.52 12.18 44.03
N SER A 96 11.64 13.18 44.91
CA SER A 96 11.24 13.07 46.32
C SER A 96 9.94 13.83 46.57
N PRO A 97 8.81 13.14 46.86
CA PRO A 97 7.54 13.78 47.17
C PRO A 97 7.57 14.70 48.39
N SER A 98 8.32 14.37 49.44
CA SER A 98 8.37 15.19 50.66
C SER A 98 9.17 16.49 50.47
N THR A 99 10.32 16.41 49.78
CA THR A 99 11.23 17.57 49.61
C THR A 99 11.05 18.31 48.30
N LYS A 100 10.21 17.78 47.39
CA LYS A 100 9.92 18.32 46.05
C LYS A 100 11.14 18.38 45.12
N GLN A 101 12.19 17.63 45.45
CA GLN A 101 13.42 17.59 44.68
C GLN A 101 13.35 16.58 43.52
N CYS A 102 13.93 16.95 42.39
CA CYS A 102 14.01 16.18 41.15
C CYS A 102 15.46 16.05 40.69
N TRP A 103 15.90 14.84 40.40
CA TRP A 103 17.22 14.51 39.88
C TRP A 103 17.09 13.87 38.49
N PRO A 104 17.20 14.64 37.39
CA PRO A 104 17.36 14.09 36.05
C PRO A 104 18.70 13.37 35.90
N LYS A 105 18.74 12.23 35.21
CA LYS A 105 19.89 11.31 35.14
C LYS A 105 20.20 10.88 33.71
N THR A 106 21.49 10.72 33.40
CA THR A 106 21.97 10.29 32.07
C THR A 106 21.80 8.78 31.82
N SER A 107 21.60 7.96 32.87
CA SER A 107 21.40 6.51 32.77
C SER A 107 20.72 5.94 34.03
N THR A 108 20.33 4.66 34.00
CA THR A 108 19.83 3.91 35.17
C THR A 108 20.94 3.33 36.06
N GLY A 109 22.22 3.48 35.67
CA GLY A 109 23.35 2.83 36.36
C GLY A 109 23.15 1.32 36.57
N ASP A 110 23.61 0.82 37.71
CA ASP A 110 23.58 -0.61 38.12
C ASP A 110 22.21 -1.11 38.62
N GLY A 111 21.10 -0.45 38.24
CA GLY A 111 19.75 -0.98 38.47
C GLY A 111 18.99 -0.46 39.70
N GLY A 112 19.56 0.49 40.44
CA GLY A 112 18.89 1.18 41.56
C GLY A 112 18.69 0.33 42.82
N LYS A 113 18.12 0.95 43.87
CA LYS A 113 17.89 0.32 45.18
C LYS A 113 16.56 0.79 45.82
N PRO A 114 15.96 0.00 46.72
CA PRO A 114 14.83 0.48 47.53
C PRO A 114 15.24 1.70 48.37
N GLU A 115 14.41 2.72 48.40
CA GLU A 115 14.61 3.94 49.20
C GLU A 115 13.25 4.63 49.39
N GLY A 116 12.84 4.85 50.65
CA GLY A 116 11.55 5.49 50.94
C GLY A 116 11.51 6.95 50.49
N ASP A 117 10.32 7.46 50.16
CA ASP A 117 10.12 8.83 49.65
C ASP A 117 10.88 9.09 48.32
N ARG A 118 11.09 8.04 47.52
CA ARG A 118 11.68 8.14 46.18
C ARG A 118 10.77 7.55 45.14
N ILE A 119 10.42 8.37 44.15
CA ILE A 119 9.73 7.91 42.95
C ILE A 119 10.69 8.05 41.78
N SER A 120 11.10 6.93 41.22
CA SER A 120 11.93 6.90 40.02
C SER A 120 11.08 6.77 38.76
N GLY A 121 11.46 7.50 37.72
CA GLY A 121 11.00 7.24 36.37
C GLY A 121 12.18 6.92 35.50
N TYR A 122 12.16 5.77 34.84
CA TYR A 122 13.21 5.40 33.89
C TYR A 122 12.60 4.98 32.57
N SER A 123 13.24 5.36 31.47
CA SER A 123 12.81 4.87 30.18
C SER A 123 13.19 3.39 30.09
N PRO A 124 12.26 2.47 29.75
CA PRO A 124 12.61 1.10 29.40
C PRO A 124 13.53 1.05 28.16
N ASN A 125 13.72 2.19 27.48
CA ASN A 125 14.66 2.36 26.38
C ASN A 125 16.14 2.44 26.80
N VAL A 126 16.61 1.62 27.74
CA VAL A 126 18.03 1.21 27.67
C VAL A 126 18.20 0.31 26.43
N CYS A 127 17.14 -0.40 26.03
CA CYS A 127 17.10 -1.28 24.86
C CYS A 127 16.10 -0.84 23.80
N GLY A 128 15.81 0.46 23.67
CA GLY A 128 14.61 0.97 22.96
C GLY A 128 14.43 0.62 21.49
N GLY A 129 15.40 -0.06 20.87
CA GLY A 129 15.26 -0.67 19.53
C GLY A 129 14.95 -2.16 19.54
N PHE A 130 14.96 -2.83 20.70
CA PHE A 130 14.88 -4.29 20.84
C PHE A 130 13.66 -4.71 21.65
N ILE A 131 12.92 -5.70 21.13
CA ILE A 131 11.79 -6.34 21.82
C ILE A 131 12.33 -7.47 22.68
N ARG A 132 12.08 -7.42 24.00
CA ARG A 132 12.47 -8.48 24.92
C ARG A 132 11.56 -9.70 24.81
N LYS A 133 12.15 -10.89 24.76
CA LYS A 133 11.48 -12.20 24.90
C LYS A 133 12.23 -13.02 25.94
N ASP A 134 11.55 -13.43 27.00
CA ASP A 134 12.12 -14.27 28.05
C ASP A 134 12.00 -15.75 27.67
N ASP A 135 12.89 -16.59 28.19
CA ASP A 135 12.99 -18.04 27.93
C ASP A 135 13.13 -18.43 26.45
N TRP A 136 13.71 -17.51 25.66
CA TRP A 136 13.88 -17.65 24.22
C TRP A 136 15.35 -17.44 23.84
N ASP A 137 15.88 -18.34 23.01
CA ASP A 137 17.13 -18.16 22.28
C ASP A 137 16.85 -17.74 20.83
N ILE A 138 17.73 -16.91 20.27
CA ILE A 138 17.73 -16.47 18.87
C ILE A 138 18.98 -17.10 18.22
N PRO A 139 18.94 -18.36 17.77
CA PRO A 139 20.13 -19.07 17.34
C PRO A 139 20.74 -18.47 16.05
N GLY A 140 22.07 -18.40 16.01
CA GLY A 140 22.85 -17.91 14.87
C GLY A 140 22.89 -16.37 14.75
N ASN A 141 23.35 -15.90 13.59
CA ASN A 141 23.57 -14.48 13.28
C ASN A 141 24.51 -13.75 14.26
N ASP A 142 25.37 -14.51 14.96
CA ASP A 142 26.31 -13.96 15.92
C ASP A 142 27.33 -13.07 15.21
N LEU A 143 27.41 -11.82 15.64
CA LEU A 143 28.36 -10.83 15.13
C LEU A 143 29.79 -11.11 15.57
N LEU A 144 29.95 -11.89 16.62
CA LEU A 144 31.22 -12.18 17.24
C LEU A 144 31.45 -13.70 17.17
N PRO A 145 32.71 -14.13 16.97
CA PRO A 145 33.04 -15.56 16.90
C PRO A 145 32.82 -16.31 18.23
N SER A 146 32.58 -15.61 19.34
CA SER A 146 32.29 -16.19 20.66
C SER A 146 31.42 -15.27 21.51
N SER A 147 30.81 -15.82 22.57
CA SER A 147 30.04 -15.06 23.57
C SER A 147 30.90 -14.03 24.30
N VAL A 148 30.25 -12.96 24.75
CA VAL A 148 30.86 -11.91 25.57
C VAL A 148 30.25 -11.94 26.96
N GLN A 149 31.08 -11.93 28.00
CA GLN A 149 30.62 -11.91 29.39
C GLN A 149 30.07 -10.53 29.77
N VAL A 150 28.87 -10.49 30.36
CA VAL A 150 28.21 -9.27 30.84
C VAL A 150 27.48 -9.51 32.16
N SER A 151 27.32 -8.49 33.00
CA SER A 151 26.69 -8.60 34.31
C SER A 151 25.22 -9.04 34.26
N ASP A 152 24.48 -8.53 33.27
CA ASP A 152 23.04 -8.71 33.15
C ASP A 152 22.52 -8.50 31.71
N TYR A 153 21.21 -8.64 31.54
CA TYR A 153 20.49 -8.40 30.29
C TYR A 153 20.73 -6.99 29.72
N ALA A 154 20.80 -5.97 30.58
CA ALA A 154 21.04 -4.58 30.16
C ALA A 154 22.48 -4.40 29.65
N GLY A 155 23.45 -5.06 30.26
CA GLY A 155 24.82 -5.15 29.78
C GLY A 155 24.91 -5.77 28.38
N CYS A 156 24.16 -6.85 28.11
CA CYS A 156 24.14 -7.46 26.78
C CYS A 156 23.53 -6.53 25.71
N CYS A 157 22.50 -5.81 26.09
CA CYS A 157 21.84 -4.83 25.25
C CYS A 157 22.75 -3.65 24.88
N VAL A 158 23.48 -3.07 25.85
CA VAL A 158 24.48 -2.04 25.59
C VAL A 158 25.59 -2.59 24.69
N LYS A 159 26.01 -3.84 24.92
CA LYS A 159 26.99 -4.50 24.05
C LYS A 159 26.49 -4.58 22.62
N CYS A 160 25.22 -4.93 22.38
CA CYS A 160 24.65 -4.93 21.04
C CYS A 160 24.62 -3.52 20.44
N GLN A 161 24.07 -2.52 21.15
CA GLN A 161 23.97 -1.14 20.64
C GLN A 161 25.33 -0.50 20.28
N THR A 162 26.40 -0.93 20.93
CA THR A 162 27.77 -0.46 20.68
C THR A 162 28.53 -1.33 19.68
N THR A 163 27.97 -2.48 19.27
CA THR A 163 28.55 -3.35 18.25
C THR A 163 27.98 -2.97 16.89
N SER A 164 28.83 -2.44 16.01
CA SER A 164 28.42 -2.09 14.63
C SER A 164 27.77 -3.28 13.93
N GLY A 165 26.59 -3.08 13.34
CA GLY A 165 25.81 -4.12 12.66
C GLY A 165 24.88 -4.95 13.55
N CYS A 166 24.80 -4.68 14.86
CA CYS A 166 23.92 -5.43 15.77
C CYS A 166 22.47 -4.96 15.73
N ASN A 167 21.57 -5.87 15.32
CA ASN A 167 20.13 -5.64 15.25
C ASN A 167 19.31 -6.65 16.10
N ALA A 168 19.96 -7.55 16.83
CA ALA A 168 19.35 -8.39 17.87
C ALA A 168 20.42 -8.88 18.85
N PHE A 169 20.03 -9.47 19.98
CA PHE A 169 20.98 -10.17 20.86
C PHE A 169 20.28 -11.29 21.64
N ALA A 170 21.05 -12.28 22.07
CA ALA A 170 20.61 -13.28 23.05
C ALA A 170 21.46 -13.17 24.33
N TYR A 171 20.83 -13.34 25.48
CA TYR A 171 21.50 -13.25 26.79
C TYR A 171 21.14 -14.45 27.66
N SER A 172 22.16 -15.14 28.19
CA SER A 172 22.00 -16.24 29.14
C SER A 172 22.19 -15.75 30.58
N PRO A 173 21.13 -15.71 31.41
CA PRO A 173 21.24 -15.20 32.78
C PRO A 173 22.04 -16.12 33.72
N SER A 174 22.13 -17.42 33.43
CA SER A 174 22.86 -18.41 34.24
C SER A 174 24.36 -18.40 33.97
N THR A 175 24.76 -18.25 32.71
CA THR A 175 26.18 -18.25 32.29
C THR A 175 26.75 -16.84 32.07
N LYS A 176 25.90 -15.80 32.16
CA LYS A 176 26.28 -14.40 31.96
C LYS A 176 26.81 -14.08 30.56
N GLU A 177 26.47 -14.94 29.60
CA GLU A 177 26.89 -14.82 28.20
C GLU A 177 25.95 -13.93 27.40
N CYS A 178 26.54 -13.02 26.62
CA CYS A 178 25.87 -12.17 25.65
C CYS A 178 26.31 -12.52 24.23
N TRP A 179 25.32 -12.61 23.35
CA TRP A 179 25.48 -12.92 21.94
C TRP A 179 24.89 -11.77 21.11
N PRO A 180 25.69 -10.76 20.72
CA PRO A 180 25.26 -9.71 19.78
C PRO A 180 25.02 -10.31 18.39
N LYS A 181 23.93 -9.93 17.73
CA LYS A 181 23.46 -10.55 16.49
C LYS A 181 23.07 -9.55 15.41
N THR A 182 23.22 -9.93 14.15
CA THR A 182 22.81 -9.09 13.00
C THR A 182 21.30 -9.01 12.77
N SER A 183 20.47 -9.93 13.32
CA SER A 183 18.99 -9.91 13.18
C SER A 183 18.26 -10.89 14.12
N ILE A 184 16.92 -10.72 14.29
CA ILE A 184 16.04 -11.66 15.01
C ILE A 184 15.76 -12.87 14.09
N GLY A 185 16.51 -13.97 14.25
CA GLY A 185 16.24 -15.22 13.54
C GLY A 185 15.28 -16.12 14.32
N GLY A 186 14.17 -16.54 13.71
CA GLY A 186 13.38 -17.69 14.21
C GLY A 186 13.96 -19.01 13.68
N ILE A 187 14.20 -19.97 14.57
CA ILE A 187 14.79 -21.32 14.33
C ILE A 187 15.33 -21.49 12.90
N VAL A 188 16.53 -20.97 12.64
CA VAL A 188 17.32 -21.38 11.47
C VAL A 188 17.60 -22.88 11.65
N GLY A 189 17.41 -23.68 10.60
CA GLY A 189 17.49 -25.15 10.71
C GLY A 189 16.14 -25.89 10.72
N ALA A 190 15.00 -25.18 10.76
CA ALA A 190 13.74 -25.80 10.41
C ALA A 190 13.82 -26.29 8.95
N THR A 191 13.53 -27.57 8.74
CA THR A 191 13.56 -28.14 7.40
C THR A 191 12.18 -28.16 6.78
N TRP A 192 12.12 -28.00 5.47
CA TRP A 192 10.92 -28.18 4.68
C TRP A 192 11.27 -29.07 3.51
N LYS A 193 10.55 -30.19 3.39
CA LYS A 193 10.74 -31.10 2.28
C LYS A 193 9.82 -30.67 1.15
N GLU A 194 10.38 -30.37 -0.01
CA GLU A 194 9.58 -30.09 -1.19
C GLU A 194 8.74 -31.32 -1.56
N HIS A 195 7.52 -31.07 -2.02
CA HIS A 195 6.56 -32.12 -2.38
C HIS A 195 5.68 -31.72 -3.58
N TRP A 196 6.12 -30.73 -4.36
CA TRP A 196 5.46 -30.24 -5.57
C TRP A 196 6.24 -30.60 -6.83
N PHE A 197 5.53 -30.83 -7.93
CA PHE A 197 6.13 -31.26 -9.21
C PHE A 197 7.11 -32.44 -9.02
N ASP A 198 8.27 -32.38 -9.67
CA ASP A 198 9.39 -33.31 -9.49
C ASP A 198 10.39 -32.84 -8.42
N HIS A 199 10.05 -31.77 -7.67
CA HIS A 199 10.91 -31.23 -6.63
C HIS A 199 10.90 -32.14 -5.40
N ASN A 200 12.08 -32.40 -4.86
CA ASN A 200 12.28 -33.32 -3.74
C ASN A 200 13.54 -32.92 -2.97
N GLN A 201 13.88 -31.64 -2.86
CA GLN A 201 15.00 -31.19 -2.04
C GLN A 201 14.58 -31.08 -0.57
N LEU A 202 15.54 -31.31 0.31
CA LEU A 202 15.40 -30.94 1.71
C LEU A 202 15.88 -29.51 1.85
N LEU A 203 14.95 -28.60 2.09
CA LEU A 203 15.24 -27.20 2.28
C LEU A 203 15.53 -26.92 3.74
N THR A 204 16.49 -26.05 3.99
CA THR A 204 16.81 -25.55 5.33
C THR A 204 16.43 -24.09 5.39
N ARG A 205 15.64 -23.70 6.39
CA ARG A 205 15.36 -22.29 6.65
C ARG A 205 16.64 -21.58 7.07
N VAL A 206 17.03 -20.57 6.31
CA VAL A 206 18.24 -19.77 6.52
C VAL A 206 17.96 -18.36 7.05
N TYR A 207 16.74 -17.85 6.86
CA TYR A 207 16.28 -16.58 7.44
C TYR A 207 14.79 -16.66 7.79
N TYR A 208 14.39 -15.97 8.87
CA TYR A 208 12.99 -15.90 9.28
C TYR A 208 12.69 -14.58 9.99
N GLY A 209 11.94 -13.70 9.32
CA GLY A 209 11.48 -12.40 9.81
C GLY A 209 9.95 -12.30 9.87
N SER A 210 9.42 -11.09 10.08
CA SER A 210 7.98 -10.81 10.03
C SER A 210 7.38 -10.92 8.63
N ASP A 211 8.18 -10.62 7.60
CA ASP A 211 7.74 -10.50 6.21
C ASP A 211 8.25 -11.65 5.32
N LEU A 212 9.23 -12.42 5.78
CA LEU A 212 9.92 -13.39 4.95
C LEU A 212 10.34 -14.63 5.75
N ALA A 213 10.18 -15.79 5.15
CA ALA A 213 10.84 -17.04 5.52
C ALA A 213 11.67 -17.51 4.32
N LEU A 214 12.99 -17.52 4.44
CA LEU A 214 13.92 -17.87 3.37
C LEU A 214 14.49 -19.27 3.59
N TYR A 215 14.47 -20.09 2.55
CA TYR A 215 14.88 -21.49 2.56
C TYR A 215 15.85 -21.76 1.43
N TYR A 216 16.95 -22.44 1.74
CA TYR A 216 17.94 -22.89 0.75
C TYR A 216 18.02 -24.42 0.75
N ASP A 217 18.32 -25.01 -0.41
CA ASP A 217 18.95 -26.32 -0.42
C ASP A 217 20.45 -26.22 -0.06
N SER A 218 21.19 -27.34 -0.11
CA SER A 218 22.61 -27.36 0.26
C SER A 218 23.54 -26.60 -0.68
N ASP A 219 23.06 -26.26 -1.89
CA ASP A 219 23.92 -25.84 -3.00
C ASP A 219 23.91 -24.31 -3.18
N VAL A 220 23.09 -23.60 -2.40
CA VAL A 220 23.07 -22.13 -2.36
C VAL A 220 24.14 -21.61 -1.40
N ASP A 221 24.95 -20.68 -1.90
CA ASP A 221 25.96 -20.01 -1.09
C ASP A 221 25.29 -19.16 0.00
N ARG A 222 25.58 -19.47 1.26
CA ARG A 222 25.00 -18.80 2.44
C ARG A 222 25.48 -17.35 2.60
N SER A 223 26.56 -16.94 1.93
CA SER A 223 26.98 -15.53 1.91
C SER A 223 25.96 -14.60 1.25
N THR A 224 25.06 -15.14 0.42
CA THR A 224 23.97 -14.39 -0.25
C THR A 224 22.83 -13.99 0.69
N ILE A 225 22.72 -14.60 1.87
CA ILE A 225 21.58 -14.43 2.79
C ILE A 225 21.31 -12.96 3.14
N PRO A 226 22.29 -12.12 3.52
CA PRO A 226 22.02 -10.73 3.92
C PRO A 226 21.38 -9.92 2.80
N TYR A 227 21.88 -10.07 1.57
CA TYR A 227 21.36 -9.38 0.39
C TYR A 227 19.94 -9.85 0.04
N ILE A 228 19.75 -11.16 -0.12
CA ILE A 228 18.47 -11.74 -0.54
C ILE A 228 17.37 -11.50 0.51
N SER A 229 17.68 -11.73 1.79
CA SER A 229 16.69 -11.54 2.85
C SER A 229 16.28 -10.08 2.99
N LYS A 230 17.20 -9.13 2.81
CA LYS A 230 16.88 -7.70 2.79
C LYS A 230 15.97 -7.37 1.61
N TYR A 231 16.37 -7.73 0.39
CA TYR A 231 15.63 -7.43 -0.83
C TYR A 231 14.19 -7.96 -0.75
N LEU A 232 14.03 -9.25 -0.47
CA LEU A 232 12.71 -9.91 -0.46
C LEU A 232 11.81 -9.40 0.66
N SER A 233 12.37 -9.07 1.83
CA SER A 233 11.59 -8.47 2.91
C SER A 233 11.07 -7.09 2.52
N ASP A 234 11.91 -6.26 1.89
CA ASP A 234 11.53 -4.92 1.43
C ASP A 234 10.50 -5.00 0.29
N ALA A 235 10.72 -5.91 -0.67
CA ALA A 235 9.81 -6.18 -1.78
C ALA A 235 8.42 -6.64 -1.29
N TRP A 236 8.38 -7.59 -0.35
CA TRP A 236 7.12 -8.09 0.17
C TRP A 236 6.35 -7.04 0.98
N ARG A 237 7.04 -6.17 1.73
CA ARG A 237 6.42 -5.01 2.38
C ARG A 237 5.82 -4.04 1.37
N TYR A 238 6.53 -3.76 0.27
CA TYR A 238 6.02 -2.93 -0.82
C TYR A 238 4.73 -3.52 -1.39
N VAL A 239 4.75 -4.83 -1.68
CA VAL A 239 3.59 -5.56 -2.21
C VAL A 239 2.40 -5.47 -1.26
N LYS A 240 2.57 -5.83 0.02
CA LYS A 240 1.47 -5.78 1.00
C LYS A 240 0.89 -4.38 1.17
N ARG A 241 1.74 -3.35 1.17
CA ARG A 241 1.32 -1.95 1.32
C ARG A 241 0.45 -1.48 0.15
N ASN A 242 0.77 -1.89 -1.07
CA ASN A 242 0.15 -1.37 -2.29
C ASN A 242 -1.01 -2.25 -2.82
N TYR A 243 -0.86 -3.57 -2.72
CA TYR A 243 -1.75 -4.56 -3.35
C TYR A 243 -2.65 -5.31 -2.35
N GLY A 244 -2.54 -5.00 -1.06
CA GLY A 244 -3.40 -5.52 -0.01
C GLY A 244 -2.82 -6.72 0.75
N SER A 245 -3.68 -7.44 1.48
CA SER A 245 -3.29 -8.60 2.27
C SER A 245 -3.28 -9.88 1.42
N PHE A 246 -2.31 -10.75 1.68
CA PHE A 246 -2.07 -12.02 0.98
C PHE A 246 -2.29 -13.21 1.91
N GLY A 247 -3.39 -13.18 2.67
CA GLY A 247 -3.75 -14.24 3.60
C GLY A 247 -3.33 -13.96 5.05
N PRO A 248 -3.59 -14.91 5.96
CA PRO A 248 -3.41 -14.73 7.40
C PRO A 248 -1.94 -14.77 7.83
N ASP A 249 -1.08 -15.46 7.09
CA ASP A 249 0.37 -15.38 7.29
C ASP A 249 0.92 -14.23 6.45
N GLU A 250 1.54 -13.26 7.11
CA GLU A 250 2.05 -12.06 6.47
C GLU A 250 3.38 -12.27 5.73
N ARG A 251 3.90 -13.50 5.70
CA ARG A 251 5.21 -13.84 5.13
C ARG A 251 5.14 -14.29 3.68
N LEU A 252 6.16 -13.88 2.94
CA LEU A 252 6.64 -14.58 1.75
C LEU A 252 7.49 -15.77 2.18
N TYR A 253 7.30 -16.92 1.54
CA TYR A 253 8.14 -18.10 1.68
C TYR A 253 9.00 -18.22 0.44
N ALA A 254 10.28 -17.89 0.55
CA ALA A 254 11.17 -17.87 -0.60
C ALA A 254 12.14 -19.05 -0.53
N ILE A 255 12.25 -19.77 -1.64
CA ILE A 255 13.04 -20.98 -1.80
C ILE A 255 14.05 -20.71 -2.91
N PHE A 256 15.31 -21.02 -2.64
CA PHE A 256 16.41 -20.84 -3.59
C PHE A 256 17.21 -22.13 -3.74
N HIS A 257 17.59 -22.41 -4.98
CA HIS A 257 18.49 -23.47 -5.41
C HIS A 257 19.57 -22.89 -6.32
N THR A 258 20.69 -23.58 -6.50
CA THR A 258 21.73 -23.17 -7.47
C THR A 258 21.88 -24.21 -8.58
N GLY A 259 21.69 -23.79 -9.84
CA GLY A 259 21.90 -24.66 -11.00
C GLY A 259 20.92 -25.83 -11.10
N LYS A 260 19.72 -25.70 -10.53
CA LYS A 260 18.65 -26.72 -10.55
C LYS A 260 17.34 -26.09 -11.02
N TYR A 261 16.34 -26.91 -11.36
CA TYR A 261 14.95 -26.47 -11.55
C TYR A 261 14.80 -25.15 -12.31
N GLY A 262 15.27 -25.11 -13.56
CA GLY A 262 15.49 -23.87 -14.30
C GLY A 262 14.30 -22.89 -14.29
N GLY A 263 14.61 -21.61 -14.10
CA GLY A 263 13.61 -20.54 -13.94
C GLY A 263 13.19 -20.33 -12.49
N GLY A 264 11.96 -19.87 -12.31
CA GLY A 264 11.28 -19.81 -11.02
C GLY A 264 9.87 -20.37 -11.14
N HIS A 265 9.22 -20.63 -10.00
CA HIS A 265 7.78 -20.85 -9.95
C HIS A 265 7.15 -20.20 -8.71
N PRO A 266 5.86 -19.81 -8.80
CA PRO A 266 5.16 -19.21 -7.70
C PRO A 266 4.07 -20.13 -7.15
N SER A 267 3.73 -19.93 -5.88
CA SER A 267 2.47 -20.37 -5.31
C SER A 267 1.90 -19.32 -4.37
N TYR A 268 0.61 -19.41 -4.11
CA TYR A 268 -0.10 -18.42 -3.30
C TYR A 268 -0.96 -19.13 -2.25
N TYR A 269 -1.30 -18.40 -1.18
CA TYR A 269 -1.85 -18.98 0.06
C TYR A 269 -3.18 -19.75 -0.06
N TYR A 270 -3.84 -19.74 -1.22
CA TYR A 270 -5.00 -20.61 -1.48
C TYR A 270 -4.62 -22.03 -1.93
N SER A 271 -3.36 -22.26 -2.27
CA SER A 271 -2.89 -23.52 -2.86
C SER A 271 -2.46 -24.53 -1.80
N ALA A 272 -3.14 -25.68 -1.76
CA ALA A 272 -2.77 -26.80 -0.90
C ALA A 272 -1.43 -27.44 -1.31
N SER A 273 -1.04 -27.36 -2.59
CA SER A 273 0.20 -27.99 -3.08
C SER A 273 1.47 -27.36 -2.49
N HIS A 274 1.35 -26.16 -1.92
CA HIS A 274 2.44 -25.43 -1.28
C HIS A 274 2.06 -25.03 0.15
N ASP A 275 1.32 -25.91 0.82
CA ASP A 275 1.00 -25.80 2.25
C ASP A 275 0.27 -24.49 2.62
N PHE A 276 -0.52 -23.95 1.69
CA PHE A 276 -1.26 -22.68 1.83
C PHE A 276 -0.34 -21.48 2.13
N LYS A 277 0.84 -21.45 1.50
CA LYS A 277 1.85 -20.38 1.64
C LYS A 277 1.97 -19.56 0.36
N ASN A 278 2.35 -18.29 0.52
CA ASN A 278 2.85 -17.48 -0.58
C ASN A 278 4.29 -17.88 -0.85
N VAL A 279 4.52 -18.65 -1.91
CA VAL A 279 5.82 -19.26 -2.22
C VAL A 279 6.40 -18.65 -3.49
N ILE A 280 7.68 -18.35 -3.45
CA ILE A 280 8.49 -18.24 -4.65
C ILE A 280 9.61 -19.26 -4.55
N ASP A 281 9.88 -19.97 -5.64
CA ASP A 281 10.89 -21.03 -5.69
C ASP A 281 11.74 -20.81 -6.94
N GLN A 282 13.06 -20.78 -6.77
CA GLN A 282 14.02 -20.18 -7.69
C GLN A 282 15.18 -21.14 -7.95
N GLY A 283 15.41 -21.47 -9.22
CA GLY A 283 16.38 -22.50 -9.59
C GLY A 283 17.75 -22.02 -10.12
N ALA A 284 17.79 -20.84 -10.75
CA ALA A 284 18.91 -20.43 -11.59
C ALA A 284 20.27 -20.37 -10.84
N GLY A 285 20.40 -19.53 -9.82
CA GLY A 285 21.64 -19.32 -9.06
C GLY A 285 22.80 -18.75 -9.89
N PRO A 286 23.93 -18.36 -9.25
CA PRO A 286 24.30 -18.50 -7.84
C PRO A 286 23.88 -17.35 -6.88
N TRP A 287 23.00 -16.43 -7.32
CA TRP A 287 22.33 -15.42 -6.48
C TRP A 287 23.20 -14.42 -5.71
N PHE A 288 24.40 -14.12 -6.20
CA PHE A 288 25.21 -13.03 -5.66
C PHE A 288 24.54 -11.66 -5.85
N GLU A 289 25.05 -10.65 -5.15
CA GLU A 289 24.62 -9.25 -5.26
C GLU A 289 25.12 -8.63 -6.57
N ASP A 290 24.58 -9.13 -7.68
CA ASP A 290 24.86 -8.71 -9.05
C ASP A 290 23.62 -8.12 -9.70
N LEU A 291 23.85 -7.28 -10.72
CA LEU A 291 22.77 -6.64 -11.47
C LEU A 291 21.81 -7.66 -12.10
N GLY A 292 20.52 -7.54 -11.79
CA GLY A 292 19.48 -8.43 -12.30
C GLY A 292 19.38 -9.81 -11.65
N SER A 293 20.21 -10.09 -10.64
CA SER A 293 20.13 -11.33 -9.84
C SER A 293 18.71 -11.55 -9.25
N MET A 294 18.01 -10.45 -8.94
CA MET A 294 16.65 -10.47 -8.36
C MET A 294 15.52 -10.42 -9.39
N ASP A 295 15.78 -10.48 -10.70
CA ASP A 295 14.74 -10.40 -11.72
C ASP A 295 13.75 -11.57 -11.64
N ILE A 296 14.24 -12.81 -11.52
CA ILE A 296 13.38 -14.00 -11.40
C ILE A 296 12.60 -14.00 -10.07
N PRO A 297 13.22 -13.76 -8.89
CA PRO A 297 12.47 -13.60 -7.65
C PRO A 297 11.37 -12.52 -7.72
N THR A 298 11.66 -11.40 -8.38
CA THR A 298 10.69 -10.30 -8.57
C THR A 298 9.53 -10.70 -9.47
N HIS A 299 9.85 -11.46 -10.53
CA HIS A 299 8.87 -12.02 -11.43
C HIS A 299 7.91 -12.97 -10.70
N GLU A 300 8.42 -13.87 -9.87
CA GLU A 300 7.55 -14.80 -9.13
C GLU A 300 6.70 -14.09 -8.06
N ILE A 301 7.23 -13.03 -7.46
CA ILE A 301 6.42 -12.16 -6.57
C ILE A 301 5.26 -11.55 -7.35
N PHE A 302 5.46 -11.14 -8.61
CA PHE A 302 4.39 -10.60 -9.43
C PHE A 302 3.26 -11.63 -9.64
N HIS A 303 3.56 -12.89 -9.87
CA HIS A 303 2.49 -13.89 -10.01
C HIS A 303 1.63 -14.03 -8.75
N ILE A 304 2.21 -13.87 -7.57
CA ILE A 304 1.43 -13.83 -6.32
C ILE A 304 0.54 -12.58 -6.29
N VAL A 305 1.07 -11.41 -6.68
CA VAL A 305 0.29 -10.17 -6.83
C VAL A 305 -0.88 -10.39 -7.79
N GLU A 306 -0.60 -10.92 -8.96
CA GLU A 306 -1.57 -11.18 -10.02
C GLU A 306 -2.70 -12.11 -9.57
N MET A 307 -2.36 -13.17 -8.82
CA MET A 307 -3.30 -14.23 -8.44
C MET A 307 -4.08 -13.94 -7.15
N ALA A 308 -3.61 -13.02 -6.30
CA ALA A 308 -4.12 -12.90 -4.93
C ALA A 308 -4.37 -11.46 -4.42
N SER A 309 -4.03 -10.42 -5.19
CA SER A 309 -4.24 -9.03 -4.79
C SER A 309 -5.68 -8.76 -4.36
N PHE A 310 -5.84 -7.91 -3.34
CA PHE A 310 -7.16 -7.50 -2.82
C PHE A 310 -8.10 -8.67 -2.51
N ASN A 311 -7.56 -9.76 -1.94
CA ASN A 311 -8.30 -10.95 -1.54
C ASN A 311 -9.02 -11.63 -2.72
N THR A 312 -8.37 -11.70 -3.88
CA THR A 312 -8.86 -12.43 -5.07
C THR A 312 -8.17 -13.78 -5.20
N GLN A 313 -8.66 -14.63 -6.11
CA GLN A 313 -8.05 -15.92 -6.40
C GLN A 313 -7.96 -16.16 -7.91
N GLY A 314 -6.74 -16.44 -8.38
CA GLY A 314 -6.40 -16.67 -9.79
C GLY A 314 -6.16 -15.38 -10.57
N SER A 315 -5.72 -15.52 -11.82
CA SER A 315 -5.50 -14.39 -12.73
C SER A 315 -6.49 -14.44 -13.90
N PRO A 316 -7.17 -13.32 -14.23
CA PRO A 316 -7.98 -13.24 -15.43
C PRO A 316 -7.15 -12.97 -16.69
N GLY A 317 -5.89 -12.55 -16.59
CA GLY A 317 -5.07 -12.19 -17.77
C GLY A 317 -3.86 -13.07 -18.03
N PHE A 318 -3.50 -13.94 -17.08
CA PHE A 318 -2.37 -14.88 -17.20
C PHE A 318 -2.54 -15.83 -18.40
N GLY A 319 -1.42 -16.13 -19.05
CA GLY A 319 -1.35 -17.10 -20.13
C GLY A 319 -1.33 -16.46 -21.53
N ASN A 320 -1.00 -17.29 -22.52
CA ASN A 320 -0.83 -16.82 -23.89
C ASN A 320 -2.18 -16.68 -24.61
N PRO A 321 -2.32 -15.70 -25.53
CA PRO A 321 -3.46 -15.65 -26.43
C PRO A 321 -3.67 -16.98 -27.17
N PRO A 322 -4.95 -17.40 -27.39
CA PRO A 322 -6.18 -16.66 -27.13
C PRO A 322 -6.74 -16.81 -25.71
N ASN A 323 -6.11 -17.60 -24.83
CA ASN A 323 -6.66 -17.98 -23.52
C ASN A 323 -6.18 -17.08 -22.36
N GLY A 324 -5.32 -16.10 -22.66
CA GLY A 324 -4.85 -15.05 -21.77
C GLY A 324 -4.44 -13.82 -22.59
N ILE A 325 -3.95 -12.78 -21.91
CA ILE A 325 -3.65 -11.47 -22.51
C ILE A 325 -2.16 -11.22 -22.56
N TRP A 326 -1.49 -11.36 -21.42
CA TRP A 326 -0.14 -10.85 -21.22
C TRP A 326 0.91 -11.94 -21.01
N GLY A 327 0.55 -13.20 -21.32
CA GLY A 327 1.46 -14.32 -21.19
C GLY A 327 1.89 -14.54 -19.74
N ASP A 328 3.10 -15.05 -19.61
CA ASP A 328 3.80 -15.21 -18.34
C ASP A 328 4.35 -13.87 -17.84
N SER A 329 5.08 -13.15 -18.71
CA SER A 329 6.02 -12.14 -18.22
C SER A 329 5.60 -10.68 -18.38
N LYS A 330 4.64 -10.32 -19.26
CA LYS A 330 4.54 -8.90 -19.69
C LYS A 330 4.15 -7.95 -18.55
N MET A 331 3.16 -8.32 -17.74
CA MET A 331 2.80 -7.51 -16.56
C MET A 331 3.90 -7.56 -15.47
N ALA A 332 4.67 -8.64 -15.39
CA ALA A 332 5.81 -8.76 -14.48
C ALA A 332 6.93 -7.78 -14.84
N GLU A 333 7.16 -7.50 -16.13
CA GLU A 333 8.17 -6.53 -16.61
C GLU A 333 7.90 -5.12 -16.03
N ILE A 334 6.68 -4.59 -16.15
CA ILE A 334 6.33 -3.27 -15.62
C ILE A 334 6.24 -3.25 -14.09
N PHE A 335 5.80 -4.35 -13.49
CA PHE A 335 5.81 -4.50 -12.04
C PHE A 335 7.24 -4.49 -11.48
N GLY A 336 8.18 -5.19 -12.10
CA GLY A 336 9.59 -5.21 -11.68
C GLY A 336 10.21 -3.82 -11.74
N TYR A 337 9.95 -3.06 -12.81
CA TYR A 337 10.34 -1.65 -12.91
C TYR A 337 9.78 -0.81 -11.75
N ASP A 338 8.47 -0.90 -11.49
CA ASP A 338 7.79 -0.16 -10.42
C ASP A 338 8.32 -0.53 -9.04
N LEU A 339 8.53 -1.82 -8.77
CA LEU A 339 9.05 -2.33 -7.52
C LEU A 339 10.46 -1.81 -7.27
N TYR A 340 11.39 -1.97 -8.22
CA TYR A 340 12.76 -1.47 -8.07
C TYR A 340 12.79 0.03 -7.81
N LYS A 341 12.00 0.81 -8.54
CA LYS A 341 11.84 2.25 -8.31
C LYS A 341 11.29 2.54 -6.91
N GLY A 342 10.27 1.80 -6.48
CA GLY A 342 9.63 1.93 -5.16
C GLY A 342 10.52 1.56 -3.97
N LEU A 343 11.54 0.73 -4.19
CA LEU A 343 12.57 0.37 -3.21
C LEU A 343 13.78 1.32 -3.25
N GLY A 344 13.81 2.29 -4.17
CA GLY A 344 14.96 3.18 -4.37
C GLY A 344 16.13 2.55 -5.13
N LEU A 345 15.94 1.38 -5.74
CA LEU A 345 16.94 0.67 -6.53
C LEU A 345 16.95 1.20 -7.98
N MET A 346 17.28 2.49 -8.13
CA MET A 346 17.13 3.18 -9.42
C MET A 346 18.00 2.62 -10.54
N VAL A 347 19.18 2.07 -10.22
CA VAL A 347 20.06 1.41 -11.21
C VAL A 347 19.41 0.14 -11.76
N GLU A 348 18.79 -0.67 -10.89
CA GLU A 348 18.05 -1.87 -11.30
C GLU A 348 16.80 -1.52 -12.09
N ALA A 349 16.05 -0.51 -11.64
CA ALA A 349 14.88 -0.03 -12.35
C ALA A 349 15.24 0.40 -13.78
N GLU A 350 16.29 1.19 -13.95
CA GLU A 350 16.72 1.65 -15.28
C GLU A 350 17.20 0.49 -16.16
N ARG A 351 17.96 -0.47 -15.61
CA ARG A 351 18.39 -1.66 -16.33
C ARG A 351 17.20 -2.50 -16.81
N ALA A 352 16.26 -2.82 -15.92
CA ALA A 352 15.06 -3.58 -16.24
C ALA A 352 14.22 -2.88 -17.31
N LYS A 353 14.09 -1.55 -17.23
CA LYS A 353 13.42 -0.72 -18.25
C LYS A 353 14.10 -0.84 -19.61
N ILE A 354 15.43 -0.69 -19.69
CA ILE A 354 16.18 -0.77 -20.94
C ILE A 354 16.01 -2.14 -21.61
N LEU A 355 16.13 -3.22 -20.84
CA LEU A 355 15.92 -4.58 -21.36
C LEU A 355 14.50 -4.77 -21.89
N SER A 356 13.49 -4.30 -21.14
CA SER A 356 12.09 -4.45 -21.52
C SER A 356 11.71 -3.58 -22.73
N LEU A 357 12.30 -2.38 -22.88
CA LEU A 357 12.10 -1.52 -24.05
C LEU A 357 12.59 -2.15 -25.36
N ALA A 358 13.64 -2.97 -25.28
CA ALA A 358 14.19 -3.68 -26.43
C ALA A 358 13.44 -4.96 -26.79
N ASN A 359 12.63 -5.50 -25.85
CA ASN A 359 11.94 -6.78 -26.01
C ASN A 359 10.71 -6.65 -26.94
N SER A 360 10.53 -7.65 -27.81
CA SER A 360 9.36 -7.75 -28.70
C SER A 360 8.81 -9.17 -28.70
N ASP A 361 7.49 -9.27 -28.81
CA ASP A 361 6.76 -10.54 -28.83
C ASP A 361 5.95 -10.69 -30.13
N ASN A 362 5.46 -11.92 -30.35
CA ASN A 362 4.60 -12.23 -31.48
C ASN A 362 3.09 -12.18 -31.15
N PHE A 363 2.72 -11.60 -30.02
CA PHE A 363 1.33 -11.45 -29.59
C PHE A 363 1.04 -10.03 -29.05
N PRO A 364 -0.16 -9.47 -29.32
CA PRO A 364 -1.25 -10.08 -30.10
C PRO A 364 -0.95 -10.17 -31.61
N ARG A 365 0.13 -9.52 -32.08
CA ARG A 365 0.66 -9.68 -33.44
C ARG A 365 2.19 -9.75 -33.43
N PRO A 366 2.82 -10.26 -34.51
CA PRO A 366 4.27 -10.19 -34.69
C PRO A 366 4.85 -8.80 -34.41
N ASN A 367 6.02 -8.75 -33.76
CA ASN A 367 6.75 -7.53 -33.41
C ASN A 367 5.97 -6.55 -32.51
N THR A 368 5.22 -7.05 -31.53
CA THR A 368 4.57 -6.23 -30.50
C THR A 368 5.57 -5.90 -29.40
N TYR A 369 5.78 -4.62 -29.11
CA TYR A 369 6.63 -4.17 -27.99
C TYR A 369 5.77 -3.79 -26.80
N TRP A 370 5.39 -4.77 -25.98
CA TRP A 370 4.48 -4.59 -24.84
C TRP A 370 4.90 -3.49 -23.89
N PHE A 371 6.16 -3.53 -23.43
CA PHE A 371 6.66 -2.56 -22.48
C PHE A 371 6.74 -1.16 -23.09
N ARG A 372 7.35 -1.04 -24.27
CA ARG A 372 7.59 0.24 -24.96
C ARG A 372 6.30 0.95 -25.38
N ASP A 373 5.39 0.22 -26.01
CA ASP A 373 4.25 0.83 -26.71
C ASP A 373 2.98 0.87 -25.85
N TRP A 374 2.88 0.03 -24.82
CA TRP A 374 1.69 -0.05 -23.98
C TRP A 374 1.97 0.15 -22.49
N LEU A 375 2.70 -0.76 -21.85
CA LEU A 375 2.77 -0.81 -20.37
C LEU A 375 3.48 0.41 -19.78
N PHE A 376 4.59 0.86 -20.38
CA PHE A 376 5.33 2.02 -19.87
C PHE A 376 4.59 3.35 -20.12
N PRO A 377 4.00 3.62 -21.31
CA PRO A 377 3.10 4.76 -21.50
C PRO A 377 1.89 4.74 -20.55
N TRP A 378 1.21 3.59 -20.42
CA TRP A 378 0.06 3.42 -19.52
C TRP A 378 0.44 3.70 -18.07
N TYR A 379 1.58 3.15 -17.61
CA TYR A 379 2.11 3.40 -16.28
C TYR A 379 2.43 4.88 -16.06
N THR A 380 3.26 5.49 -16.92
CA THR A 380 3.73 6.87 -16.72
C THR A 380 2.61 7.90 -16.85
N GLN A 381 1.67 7.71 -17.76
CA GLN A 381 0.53 8.62 -17.95
C GLN A 381 -0.58 8.38 -16.93
N GLY A 382 -0.71 7.16 -16.41
CA GLY A 382 -1.76 6.76 -15.46
C GLY A 382 -1.46 7.08 -13.99
N GLY A 383 -0.37 7.78 -13.69
CA GLY A 383 0.06 8.05 -12.31
C GLY A 383 0.88 6.93 -11.68
N GLU A 384 1.66 6.21 -12.50
CA GLU A 384 2.72 5.29 -12.08
C GLU A 384 2.18 4.10 -11.28
N THR A 385 2.71 3.84 -10.08
CA THR A 385 2.27 2.76 -9.18
C THR A 385 0.75 2.74 -9.01
N ARG A 386 0.12 3.93 -9.00
CA ARG A 386 -1.34 4.06 -8.86
C ARG A 386 -2.09 3.37 -9.98
N ALA A 387 -1.63 3.46 -11.23
CA ALA A 387 -2.26 2.81 -12.37
C ALA A 387 -2.26 1.28 -12.22
N LEU A 388 -1.10 0.69 -11.87
CA LEU A 388 -0.97 -0.76 -11.66
C LEU A 388 -1.89 -1.23 -10.53
N VAL A 389 -1.83 -0.54 -9.40
CA VAL A 389 -2.61 -0.86 -8.20
C VAL A 389 -4.12 -0.73 -8.46
N ASN A 390 -4.54 0.33 -9.16
CA ASN A 390 -5.95 0.55 -9.51
C ASN A 390 -6.46 -0.52 -10.46
N PHE A 391 -5.64 -1.00 -11.41
CA PHE A 391 -6.04 -2.06 -12.32
C PHE A 391 -6.44 -3.33 -11.58
N PHE A 392 -5.60 -3.83 -10.68
CA PHE A 392 -5.93 -5.00 -9.87
C PHE A 392 -7.09 -4.74 -8.90
N ARG A 393 -7.23 -3.52 -8.38
CA ARG A 393 -8.35 -3.14 -7.52
C ARG A 393 -9.69 -3.17 -8.28
N LEU A 394 -9.72 -2.64 -9.49
CA LEU A 394 -10.92 -2.63 -10.34
C LEU A 394 -11.29 -4.05 -10.78
N LEU A 395 -10.31 -4.88 -11.14
CA LEU A 395 -10.56 -6.29 -11.41
C LEU A 395 -11.16 -6.98 -10.18
N ALA A 396 -10.57 -6.79 -9.00
CA ALA A 396 -11.07 -7.37 -7.77
C ALA A 396 -12.50 -6.93 -7.43
N GLN A 397 -12.88 -5.69 -7.78
CA GLN A 397 -14.19 -5.15 -7.47
C GLN A 397 -15.27 -5.56 -8.50
N TYR A 398 -14.92 -5.60 -9.78
CA TYR A 398 -15.92 -5.63 -10.86
C TYR A 398 -15.78 -6.83 -11.81
N PHE A 399 -14.63 -7.49 -11.87
CA PHE A 399 -14.48 -8.64 -12.76
C PHE A 399 -15.24 -9.86 -12.21
N PRO A 400 -15.97 -10.63 -13.05
CA PRO A 400 -16.80 -11.74 -12.60
C PRO A 400 -16.02 -12.80 -11.80
N LYS A 401 -16.65 -13.29 -10.71
CA LYS A 401 -16.12 -14.35 -9.83
C LYS A 401 -17.14 -15.47 -9.67
N HIS A 402 -16.67 -16.68 -9.36
CA HIS A 402 -17.56 -17.79 -9.07
C HIS A 402 -18.38 -17.52 -7.79
N PRO A 403 -19.70 -17.78 -7.78
CA PRO A 403 -20.56 -17.53 -6.63
C PRO A 403 -20.01 -18.12 -5.33
N GLY A 404 -19.98 -17.32 -4.27
CA GLY A 404 -19.50 -17.75 -2.95
C GLY A 404 -17.98 -17.90 -2.82
N THR A 405 -17.21 -17.52 -3.83
CA THR A 405 -15.74 -17.57 -3.81
C THR A 405 -15.13 -16.24 -4.24
N ASN A 406 -13.83 -16.07 -3.97
CA ASN A 406 -13.04 -14.96 -4.50
C ASN A 406 -12.34 -15.28 -5.83
N ARG A 407 -12.63 -16.44 -6.42
CA ARG A 407 -11.98 -16.91 -7.65
C ARG A 407 -12.59 -16.26 -8.88
N TYR A 408 -11.77 -15.66 -9.74
CA TYR A 408 -12.24 -15.15 -11.02
C TYR A 408 -12.86 -16.27 -11.86
N ALA A 409 -13.99 -15.97 -12.50
CA ALA A 409 -14.81 -16.97 -13.18
C ALA A 409 -14.29 -17.38 -14.56
N ARG A 410 -13.44 -16.55 -15.17
CA ARG A 410 -12.91 -16.75 -16.53
C ARG A 410 -11.71 -15.83 -16.80
N SER A 411 -11.03 -16.07 -17.92
CA SER A 411 -10.08 -15.11 -18.48
C SER A 411 -10.80 -13.85 -19.01
N MET A 412 -10.09 -12.73 -19.01
CA MET A 412 -10.50 -11.47 -19.62
C MET A 412 -10.25 -11.50 -21.14
N ASN A 413 -11.05 -10.76 -21.87
CA ASN A 413 -10.78 -10.46 -23.28
C ASN A 413 -10.05 -9.12 -23.44
N TRP A 414 -9.60 -8.81 -24.66
CA TRP A 414 -8.87 -7.58 -24.97
C TRP A 414 -9.67 -6.30 -24.67
N GLY A 415 -10.97 -6.28 -24.95
CA GLY A 415 -11.81 -5.11 -24.64
C GLY A 415 -11.90 -4.85 -23.13
N GLU A 416 -11.98 -5.92 -22.34
CA GLU A 416 -11.95 -5.82 -20.87
C GLU A 416 -10.57 -5.37 -20.36
N PHE A 417 -9.49 -5.93 -20.90
CA PHE A 417 -8.12 -5.48 -20.56
C PHE A 417 -7.95 -3.98 -20.79
N ILE A 418 -8.38 -3.47 -21.95
CA ILE A 418 -8.34 -2.04 -22.26
C ILE A 418 -9.26 -1.25 -21.33
N HIS A 419 -10.50 -1.70 -21.14
CA HIS A 419 -11.46 -1.02 -20.25
C HIS A 419 -10.93 -0.84 -18.82
N PHE A 420 -10.41 -1.91 -18.22
CA PHE A 420 -9.82 -1.87 -16.87
C PHE A 420 -8.54 -1.04 -16.83
N SER A 421 -7.69 -1.12 -17.87
CA SER A 421 -6.46 -0.31 -17.96
C SER A 421 -6.75 1.18 -18.07
N SER A 422 -7.74 1.56 -18.90
CA SER A 422 -8.19 2.95 -19.05
C SER A 422 -8.80 3.50 -17.78
N GLY A 423 -9.67 2.73 -17.12
CA GLY A 423 -10.24 3.10 -15.83
C GLY A 423 -9.18 3.25 -14.73
N ALA A 424 -8.15 2.41 -14.77
CA ALA A 424 -7.05 2.45 -13.80
C ALA A 424 -6.11 3.64 -13.98
N ALA A 425 -5.87 4.05 -15.22
CA ALA A 425 -5.01 5.18 -15.56
C ALA A 425 -5.69 6.55 -15.40
N GLU A 426 -6.99 6.61 -15.08
CA GLU A 426 -7.73 7.87 -14.98
C GLU A 426 -7.52 8.75 -16.24
N TYR A 427 -7.46 8.13 -17.43
CA TYR A 427 -7.22 8.86 -18.68
C TYR A 427 -8.25 9.97 -18.86
N ASN A 428 -7.74 11.20 -18.91
CA ASN A 428 -8.44 12.47 -19.08
C ASN A 428 -9.09 12.54 -20.47
N SER A 429 -10.20 11.82 -20.63
CA SER A 429 -11.17 11.98 -21.70
C SER A 429 -12.34 12.80 -21.15
N ASP A 430 -12.88 13.71 -21.96
CA ASP A 430 -14.01 14.60 -21.64
C ASP A 430 -14.89 14.09 -20.49
N ILE A 431 -14.74 14.70 -19.31
CA ILE A 431 -15.57 14.32 -18.16
C ILE A 431 -16.95 14.95 -18.37
N PHE A 432 -17.92 14.13 -18.77
CA PHE A 432 -19.33 14.47 -18.75
C PHE A 432 -19.87 14.20 -17.34
N LEU A 433 -20.13 15.26 -16.58
CA LEU A 433 -20.78 15.13 -15.28
C LEU A 433 -22.29 15.19 -15.44
N LEU A 434 -22.98 14.11 -15.06
CA LEU A 434 -24.42 14.10 -14.89
C LEU A 434 -24.77 14.63 -13.49
N VAL A 435 -25.39 15.80 -13.43
CA VAL A 435 -25.93 16.36 -12.20
C VAL A 435 -27.44 16.12 -12.17
N ASP A 436 -27.87 15.21 -11.32
CA ASP A 436 -29.27 15.12 -10.89
C ASP A 436 -29.55 16.31 -9.96
N THR A 437 -30.74 16.90 -10.07
CA THR A 437 -31.14 18.20 -9.48
C THR A 437 -31.20 18.26 -7.95
N ASN A 438 -30.50 17.36 -7.25
CA ASN A 438 -30.28 17.47 -5.81
C ASN A 438 -29.06 18.37 -5.51
N PRO A 439 -29.24 19.61 -5.04
CA PRO A 439 -28.17 20.61 -4.93
C PRO A 439 -27.07 20.22 -3.92
N LYS A 440 -27.39 19.36 -2.94
CA LYS A 440 -26.43 18.88 -1.94
C LYS A 440 -25.47 17.84 -2.51
N SER A 441 -25.95 16.96 -3.37
CA SER A 441 -25.15 15.90 -4.00
C SER A 441 -24.20 16.48 -5.05
N ALA A 442 -24.66 17.49 -5.80
CA ALA A 442 -23.85 18.19 -6.78
C ALA A 442 -22.64 18.90 -6.14
N LYS A 443 -22.84 19.64 -5.04
CA LYS A 443 -21.78 20.41 -4.38
C LYS A 443 -20.66 19.55 -3.78
N ILE A 444 -20.98 18.34 -3.31
CA ILE A 444 -20.00 17.38 -2.77
C ILE A 444 -19.16 16.78 -3.90
N LEU A 445 -19.80 16.36 -5.00
CA LEU A 445 -19.12 15.82 -6.17
C LEU A 445 -18.17 16.85 -6.82
N LEU A 446 -18.53 18.14 -6.78
CA LEU A 446 -17.79 19.22 -7.44
C LEU A 446 -16.58 19.73 -6.63
N LEU A 447 -16.60 19.63 -5.29
CA LEU A 447 -15.45 19.90 -4.42
C LEU A 447 -14.33 18.84 -4.55
N GLU A 448 -14.68 17.63 -4.97
CA GLU A 448 -13.72 16.55 -5.23
C GLU A 448 -12.98 16.74 -6.58
N LEU A 449 -13.62 17.41 -7.54
CA LEU A 449 -13.10 17.61 -8.91
C LEU A 449 -12.18 18.82 -9.06
N SER A 450 -12.26 19.82 -8.17
CA SER A 450 -11.36 20.98 -8.18
C SER A 450 -9.88 20.64 -7.90
N ASN A 451 -9.60 19.39 -7.48
CA ASN A 451 -8.25 18.87 -7.28
C ASN A 451 -7.69 18.10 -8.50
N LEU A 452 -8.47 17.96 -9.57
CA LEU A 452 -8.05 17.29 -10.81
C LEU A 452 -7.61 18.33 -11.86
N GLN A 453 -6.51 18.06 -12.57
CA GLN A 453 -6.11 18.89 -13.72
C GLN A 453 -6.97 18.55 -14.95
N ILE A 454 -8.16 19.13 -15.02
CA ILE A 454 -9.14 18.90 -16.10
C ILE A 454 -8.85 19.86 -17.28
N LYS A 455 -8.79 19.34 -18.51
CA LYS A 455 -8.55 20.13 -19.74
C LYS A 455 -9.82 20.77 -20.31
N GLU A 456 -10.93 20.02 -20.36
CA GLU A 456 -12.26 20.52 -20.75
C GLU A 456 -13.32 19.90 -19.84
N LEU A 457 -14.18 20.72 -19.24
CA LEU A 457 -15.27 20.25 -18.36
C LEU A 457 -16.63 20.49 -19.01
N LYS A 458 -17.37 19.41 -19.30
CA LYS A 458 -18.70 19.44 -19.93
C LYS A 458 -19.77 18.99 -18.94
N LEU A 459 -20.67 19.89 -18.56
CA LEU A 459 -21.67 19.63 -17.52
C LEU A 459 -23.02 19.27 -18.15
N ILE A 460 -23.67 18.20 -17.69
CA ILE A 460 -25.02 17.78 -18.11
C ILE A 460 -25.96 17.88 -16.91
N VAL A 461 -27.00 18.71 -17.00
CA VAL A 461 -28.03 18.83 -15.96
C VAL A 461 -29.28 18.08 -16.39
N GLN A 462 -29.66 17.05 -15.64
CA GLN A 462 -30.81 16.19 -15.95
C GLN A 462 -32.07 16.73 -15.26
N SER A 463 -33.09 17.13 -16.05
CA SER A 463 -34.42 17.58 -15.62
C SER A 463 -34.49 18.85 -14.78
N CYS A 464 -34.52 20.02 -15.43
CA CYS A 464 -34.72 21.28 -14.71
C CYS A 464 -36.19 21.76 -14.73
N THR A 465 -36.74 22.09 -13.56
CA THR A 465 -37.91 22.98 -13.42
C THR A 465 -37.42 24.39 -13.04
N SER A 466 -38.27 25.42 -13.21
CA SER A 466 -37.89 26.84 -12.96
C SER A 466 -37.17 27.05 -11.63
N ASP A 467 -37.65 26.42 -10.56
CA ASP A 467 -37.18 26.65 -9.19
C ASP A 467 -35.85 25.93 -8.92
N LYS A 468 -35.66 24.74 -9.49
CA LYS A 468 -34.44 23.94 -9.37
C LYS A 468 -33.26 24.56 -10.13
N CYS A 469 -33.54 25.23 -11.25
CA CYS A 469 -32.54 25.95 -12.04
C CYS A 469 -31.98 27.17 -11.30
N ILE A 470 -32.80 27.85 -10.49
CA ILE A 470 -32.38 29.00 -9.67
C ILE A 470 -31.43 28.56 -8.56
N GLU A 471 -31.71 27.43 -7.89
CA GLU A 471 -30.79 26.88 -6.88
C GLU A 471 -29.44 26.47 -7.50
N LEU A 472 -29.45 25.81 -8.66
CA LEU A 472 -28.23 25.47 -9.42
C LEU A 472 -27.44 26.72 -9.80
N ALA A 473 -28.12 27.78 -10.28
CA ALA A 473 -27.48 29.05 -10.57
C ALA A 473 -26.76 29.62 -9.34
N SER A 474 -27.30 29.52 -8.14
CA SER A 474 -26.62 30.01 -6.92
C SER A 474 -25.31 29.27 -6.56
N ILE A 475 -25.03 28.11 -7.18
CA ILE A 475 -23.89 27.23 -6.89
C ILE A 475 -22.80 27.33 -7.98
N LEU A 476 -23.18 27.64 -9.22
CA LEU A 476 -22.31 27.65 -10.39
C LEU A 476 -21.26 28.79 -10.53
N PRO A 477 -21.35 29.97 -9.86
CA PRO A 477 -20.33 31.02 -9.99
C PRO A 477 -18.93 30.58 -9.56
N ASP A 478 -18.85 29.56 -8.70
CA ASP A 478 -17.60 29.01 -8.17
C ASP A 478 -16.99 27.91 -9.07
N ILE A 479 -17.57 27.66 -10.26
CA ILE A 479 -17.22 26.52 -11.11
C ILE A 479 -16.90 26.99 -12.53
N SER A 480 -15.67 26.73 -12.99
CA SER A 480 -15.28 26.92 -14.39
C SER A 480 -15.58 25.65 -15.19
N PHE A 481 -16.61 25.70 -16.04
CA PHE A 481 -16.96 24.67 -17.03
C PHE A 481 -16.87 25.25 -18.45
N ASP A 482 -16.71 24.45 -19.49
CA ASP A 482 -16.54 24.95 -20.87
C ASP A 482 -17.82 24.92 -21.70
N THR A 483 -18.71 23.97 -21.43
CA THR A 483 -20.02 23.86 -22.08
C THR A 483 -21.03 23.26 -21.11
N LEU A 484 -22.23 23.84 -21.08
CA LEU A 484 -23.34 23.38 -20.25
C LEU A 484 -24.46 22.81 -21.13
N TYR A 485 -24.87 21.58 -20.85
CA TYR A 485 -25.98 20.90 -21.52
C TYR A 485 -27.14 20.76 -20.54
N VAL A 486 -28.32 21.24 -20.94
CA VAL A 486 -29.52 21.22 -20.08
C VAL A 486 -30.58 20.33 -20.71
N LEU A 487 -31.01 19.31 -19.96
CA LEU A 487 -32.11 18.43 -20.36
C LEU A 487 -33.46 19.05 -19.99
N ASN A 488 -34.26 19.39 -21.01
CA ASN A 488 -35.61 19.92 -20.86
C ASN A 488 -36.66 18.80 -20.90
N ASN A 489 -37.45 18.67 -19.83
CA ASN A 489 -38.54 17.70 -19.70
C ASN A 489 -39.89 18.19 -20.25
N GLY A 490 -39.92 19.30 -21.01
CA GLY A 490 -41.10 19.77 -21.74
C GLY A 490 -41.71 21.09 -21.28
N GLU A 491 -41.07 21.84 -20.37
CA GLU A 491 -41.52 23.18 -19.95
C GLU A 491 -40.79 24.29 -20.73
N LYS A 492 -41.45 25.45 -20.91
CA LYS A 492 -40.81 26.64 -21.51
C LYS A 492 -39.78 27.21 -20.53
N ILE A 493 -38.50 27.03 -20.83
CA ILE A 493 -37.42 27.73 -20.16
C ILE A 493 -37.46 29.19 -20.65
N ASN A 494 -37.99 30.10 -19.83
CA ASN A 494 -38.14 31.50 -20.21
C ASN A 494 -36.75 32.14 -20.38
N GLU A 495 -36.52 32.88 -21.48
CA GLU A 495 -35.22 33.51 -21.82
C GLU A 495 -34.75 34.59 -20.81
N THR A 496 -35.50 34.84 -19.75
CA THR A 496 -35.27 35.91 -18.77
C THR A 496 -34.26 35.55 -17.67
N PHE A 497 -33.56 34.42 -17.73
CA PHE A 497 -32.59 33.99 -16.71
C PHE A 497 -31.17 34.62 -16.83
N GLY A 498 -31.08 35.81 -17.44
CA GLY A 498 -30.04 36.79 -17.19
C GLY A 498 -28.63 36.49 -17.71
N SER A 499 -27.76 37.49 -17.60
CA SER A 499 -26.37 37.63 -18.12
C SER A 499 -25.34 36.62 -17.57
N TRP A 500 -25.78 35.47 -17.07
CA TRP A 500 -24.96 34.42 -16.47
C TRP A 500 -24.43 33.41 -17.49
N TRP A 501 -24.94 33.47 -18.73
CA TRP A 501 -24.65 32.55 -19.84
C TRP A 501 -23.38 32.96 -20.62
N ASN A 502 -22.28 33.23 -19.93
CA ASN A 502 -21.04 33.66 -20.59
C ASN A 502 -20.26 32.51 -21.30
N LYS A 503 -20.77 31.28 -21.26
CA LYS A 503 -20.25 30.14 -22.05
C LYS A 503 -21.39 29.39 -22.74
N THR A 504 -21.08 28.79 -23.90
CA THR A 504 -22.04 28.11 -24.79
C THR A 504 -22.89 27.13 -24.00
N THR A 505 -24.16 27.45 -23.85
CA THR A 505 -25.11 26.58 -23.16
C THR A 505 -26.13 26.12 -24.18
N VAL A 506 -26.42 24.82 -24.17
CA VAL A 506 -27.26 24.19 -25.18
C VAL A 506 -28.37 23.41 -24.51
N VAL A 507 -29.61 23.76 -24.85
CA VAL A 507 -30.82 23.13 -24.30
C VAL A 507 -31.27 22.03 -25.25
N TYR A 508 -31.49 20.84 -24.72
CA TYR A 508 -31.91 19.68 -25.48
C TYR A 508 -33.12 18.99 -24.83
N THR A 509 -34.04 18.48 -25.65
CA THR A 509 -34.92 17.37 -25.23
C THR A 509 -34.09 16.10 -25.02
N GLU A 510 -34.63 15.10 -24.32
CA GLU A 510 -33.93 13.83 -24.07
C GLU A 510 -33.44 13.18 -25.37
N LYS A 511 -34.33 13.13 -26.37
CA LYS A 511 -34.01 12.62 -27.71
C LYS A 511 -32.89 13.41 -28.38
N GLN A 512 -32.90 14.75 -28.27
CA GLN A 512 -31.87 15.60 -28.88
C GLN A 512 -30.53 15.52 -28.14
N LEU A 513 -30.53 15.41 -26.81
CA LEU A 513 -29.31 15.30 -26.01
C LEU A 513 -28.62 13.97 -26.31
N MET A 514 -29.37 12.87 -26.29
CA MET A 514 -28.85 11.55 -26.63
C MET A 514 -28.33 11.52 -28.05
N ARG A 515 -29.08 12.08 -29.02
CA ARG A 515 -28.59 12.24 -30.39
C ARG A 515 -27.29 13.05 -30.47
N HIS A 516 -27.19 14.15 -29.73
CA HIS A 516 -25.99 15.00 -29.74
C HIS A 516 -24.77 14.27 -29.17
N LEU A 517 -24.90 13.64 -28.01
CA LEU A 517 -23.83 12.88 -27.36
C LEU A 517 -23.35 11.74 -28.25
N CYS A 518 -24.26 10.97 -28.82
CA CYS A 518 -23.91 9.86 -29.72
C CYS A 518 -23.26 10.35 -31.03
N THR A 519 -23.68 11.50 -31.55
CA THR A 519 -23.04 12.12 -32.73
C THR A 519 -21.63 12.62 -32.41
N LYS A 520 -21.41 13.18 -31.21
CA LYS A 520 -20.08 13.60 -30.74
C LYS A 520 -19.15 12.42 -30.54
N SER A 521 -19.62 11.34 -29.90
CA SER A 521 -18.86 10.10 -29.77
C SER A 521 -18.53 9.48 -31.13
N MET A 522 -19.48 9.48 -32.06
CA MET A 522 -19.26 9.05 -33.44
C MET A 522 -18.13 9.83 -34.10
N LEU A 523 -18.16 11.17 -34.01
CA LEU A 523 -17.12 12.03 -34.60
C LEU A 523 -15.76 11.86 -33.93
N CYS A 524 -15.72 11.64 -32.61
CA CYS A 524 -14.50 11.36 -31.88
C CYS A 524 -13.82 10.09 -32.44
N TYR A 525 -14.56 8.98 -32.43
CA TYR A 525 -14.06 7.70 -32.95
C TYR A 525 -13.73 7.77 -34.45
N TYR A 526 -14.50 8.52 -35.25
CA TYR A 526 -14.19 8.71 -36.66
C TYR A 526 -12.86 9.45 -36.85
N ASN A 527 -12.64 10.55 -36.13
CA ASN A 527 -11.43 11.36 -36.24
C ASN A 527 -10.19 10.62 -35.72
N GLU A 528 -10.32 9.90 -34.60
CA GLU A 528 -9.27 8.99 -34.12
C GLU A 528 -8.98 7.90 -35.16
N GLY A 529 -10.02 7.31 -35.74
CA GLY A 529 -9.88 6.34 -36.82
C GLY A 529 -9.12 6.90 -38.02
N LEU A 530 -9.39 8.14 -38.44
CA LEU A 530 -8.67 8.83 -39.51
C LEU A 530 -7.21 9.12 -39.13
N GLN A 531 -6.95 9.47 -37.87
CA GLN A 531 -5.58 9.68 -37.40
C GLN A 531 -4.79 8.38 -37.42
N HIS A 532 -5.37 7.28 -36.91
CA HIS A 532 -4.77 5.95 -37.00
C HIS A 532 -4.56 5.52 -38.46
N GLN A 533 -5.49 5.84 -39.36
CA GLN A 533 -5.34 5.58 -40.79
C GLN A 533 -4.15 6.32 -41.38
N LYS A 534 -4.00 7.62 -41.06
CA LYS A 534 -2.86 8.45 -41.50
C LYS A 534 -1.53 7.95 -40.95
N ASN A 535 -1.54 7.37 -39.76
CA ASN A 535 -0.36 6.80 -39.12
C ASN A 535 -0.04 5.37 -39.58
N GLY A 536 -0.86 4.78 -40.48
CA GLY A 536 -0.68 3.42 -40.99
C GLY A 536 -1.26 2.32 -40.08
N ASP A 537 -1.90 2.68 -38.98
CA ASP A 537 -2.50 1.77 -38.01
C ASP A 537 -3.91 1.33 -38.43
N MET A 538 -3.99 0.62 -39.57
CA MET A 538 -5.27 0.24 -40.19
C MET A 538 -6.18 -0.59 -39.28
N GLY A 539 -5.63 -1.37 -38.33
CA GLY A 539 -6.42 -2.16 -37.38
C GLY A 539 -7.14 -1.32 -36.33
N LEU A 540 -6.42 -0.35 -35.71
CA LEU A 540 -7.01 0.59 -34.76
C LEU A 540 -7.92 1.58 -35.47
N SER A 541 -7.53 2.01 -36.67
CA SER A 541 -8.41 2.78 -37.55
C SER A 541 -9.74 2.07 -37.76
N ASN A 542 -9.71 0.80 -38.16
CA ASN A 542 -10.93 0.04 -38.41
C ASN A 542 -11.77 -0.19 -37.14
N ALA A 543 -11.13 -0.40 -35.99
CA ALA A 543 -11.83 -0.51 -34.71
C ALA A 543 -12.55 0.79 -34.33
N CYS A 544 -11.86 1.93 -34.39
CA CYS A 544 -12.45 3.25 -34.16
C CYS A 544 -13.55 3.56 -35.19
N MET A 545 -13.38 3.15 -36.45
CA MET A 545 -14.44 3.31 -37.47
C MET A 545 -15.67 2.43 -37.18
N ILE A 546 -15.51 1.22 -36.66
CA ILE A 546 -16.62 0.36 -36.24
C ILE A 546 -17.37 0.96 -35.04
N ASP A 547 -16.65 1.49 -34.05
CA ASP A 547 -17.28 2.12 -32.88
C ASP A 547 -17.92 3.47 -33.23
N SER A 548 -17.36 4.19 -34.20
CA SER A 548 -18.01 5.35 -34.83
C SER A 548 -19.33 4.96 -35.49
N LEU A 549 -19.36 3.87 -36.28
CA LEU A 549 -20.58 3.36 -36.92
C LEU A 549 -21.63 2.90 -35.90
N ARG A 550 -21.22 2.28 -34.79
CA ARG A 550 -22.12 1.87 -33.70
C ARG A 550 -22.72 3.07 -32.98
N ALA A 551 -21.90 4.10 -32.71
CA ALA A 551 -22.38 5.35 -32.14
C ALA A 551 -23.36 6.07 -33.10
N LEU A 552 -23.13 5.97 -34.41
CA LEU A 552 -24.04 6.49 -35.44
C LEU A 552 -25.37 5.72 -35.45
N ASP A 553 -25.35 4.39 -35.50
CA ASP A 553 -26.55 3.53 -35.47
C ASP A 553 -27.38 3.78 -34.19
N TYR A 554 -26.69 3.95 -33.06
CA TYR A 554 -27.34 4.30 -31.82
C TYR A 554 -27.95 5.72 -31.88
N SER A 555 -27.25 6.72 -32.45
CA SER A 555 -27.80 8.07 -32.64
C SER A 555 -29.03 8.09 -33.56
N ALA A 556 -29.06 7.23 -34.57
CA ALA A 556 -30.15 7.15 -35.56
C ALA A 556 -31.47 6.67 -34.94
N LYS A 557 -31.40 5.88 -33.86
CA LYS A 557 -32.57 5.46 -33.05
C LYS A 557 -33.23 6.64 -32.31
N PHE A 558 -32.54 7.78 -32.24
CA PHE A 558 -33.02 9.04 -31.67
C PHE A 558 -33.24 10.13 -32.74
N ILE A 559 -33.40 9.75 -34.01
CA ILE A 559 -34.03 10.58 -35.06
C ILE A 559 -35.52 10.23 -35.12
#